data_AF-A0A6I6A4B6-F1
#
_entry.id   AF-A0A6I6A4B6-F1
#
_cell.length_a   1.000
_cell.length_b   1.000
_cell.length_c   1.000
_cell.angle_alpha   90.00
_cell.angle_beta   90.00
_cell.angle_gamma   90.00
#
_symmetry.space_group_name_H-M   'P 1'
#
loop_
_entity.id
_entity.type
_entity.pdbx_description
1 polymer ?
#
loop_
_entity_poly.entity_id
_entity_poly.type
_entity_poly.pdbx_seq_one_letter_code
_entity_poly.pdbx_strand_id
1 'polypeptide(L)'
;MSDERPTAPQTIDGLLGYLQSAFLRYYETAYELRDEGIRGERHRLLSGRGAVFSEPIVELMPTYRPSDSTLTSIFEDLALPEAAELISGGLLPYDKPFRHQEAALRESDAGSDVIVGTGTGSGKTEAFLLPVIADLVRESRSWAPSNNTTSNRWWKGSNPYLPQRDGETGRAPGIRALLLYPMNALVEDQLVRLREALDSPAARTWLAANRQGHRFYFGRYTGRTPLPGTRESATPQRVDRLRELMRSADRRHDALLGRIRDGRLEGTQGTSCPPLTAQR
;
A
#
# COMPACT_ATOMS: atom_id res chain seq x y z
N MET A 1 -9.99 -41.08 25.71
CA MET A 1 -9.31 -40.73 24.45
C MET A 1 -9.09 -39.24 24.47
N SER A 2 -7.86 -38.85 24.80
CA SER A 2 -7.44 -37.48 25.09
C SER A 2 -7.47 -36.64 23.81
N ASP A 3 -8.21 -35.53 23.86
CA ASP A 3 -8.24 -34.50 22.83
C ASP A 3 -6.95 -33.66 22.93
N GLU A 4 -5.86 -34.16 22.36
CA GLU A 4 -4.63 -33.38 22.19
C GLU A 4 -4.82 -32.42 21.02
N ARG A 5 -5.18 -31.17 21.33
CA ARG A 5 -5.01 -30.06 20.40
C ARG A 5 -3.55 -30.06 19.91
N PRO A 6 -3.29 -29.98 18.59
CA PRO A 6 -1.91 -29.97 18.09
C PRO A 6 -1.16 -28.81 18.75
N THR A 7 -0.11 -29.17 19.48
CA THR A 7 0.78 -28.22 20.13
C THR A 7 1.30 -27.24 19.10
N ALA A 8 1.24 -25.93 19.41
CA ALA A 8 1.77 -24.90 18.53
C ALA A 8 3.22 -25.23 18.16
N PRO A 9 3.63 -25.09 16.90
CA PRO A 9 4.96 -25.49 16.48
C PRO A 9 6.03 -24.67 17.21
N GLN A 10 6.73 -25.30 18.17
CA GLN A 10 7.75 -24.65 19.01
C GLN A 10 9.15 -24.65 18.36
N THR A 11 9.28 -25.26 17.16
CA THR A 11 10.54 -25.36 16.41
C THR A 11 10.31 -24.94 14.96
N ILE A 12 11.39 -24.54 14.26
CA ILE A 12 11.34 -24.21 12.83
C ILE A 12 10.85 -25.41 12.01
N ASP A 13 11.32 -26.61 12.33
CA ASP A 13 10.86 -27.85 11.68
C ASP A 13 9.39 -28.14 11.97
N GLY A 14 8.94 -27.89 13.19
CA GLY A 14 7.53 -28.01 13.55
C GLY A 14 6.66 -27.03 12.75
N LEU A 15 7.14 -25.78 12.58
CA LEU A 15 6.43 -24.76 11.80
C LEU A 15 6.37 -25.16 10.32
N LEU A 16 7.47 -25.67 9.77
CA LEU A 16 7.51 -26.18 8.41
C LEU A 16 6.50 -27.31 8.22
N GLY A 17 6.50 -28.30 9.11
CA GLY A 17 5.55 -29.43 9.06
C GLY A 17 4.09 -28.98 9.16
N TYR A 18 3.81 -27.99 10.03
CA TYR A 18 2.50 -27.37 10.14
C TYR A 18 2.09 -26.66 8.83
N LEU A 19 2.95 -25.81 8.26
CA LEU A 19 2.69 -25.08 7.02
C LEU A 19 2.50 -26.05 5.85
N GLN A 20 3.32 -27.10 5.77
CA GLN A 20 3.19 -28.15 4.76
C GLN A 20 1.83 -28.83 4.85
N SER A 21 1.45 -29.26 6.04
CA SER A 21 0.16 -29.92 6.26
C SER A 21 -1.02 -28.98 5.96
N ALA A 22 -0.91 -27.70 6.35
CA ALA A 22 -1.95 -26.70 6.10
C ALA A 22 -2.12 -26.40 4.60
N PHE A 23 -1.03 -26.21 3.88
CA PHE A 23 -1.05 -25.98 2.44
C PHE A 23 -1.61 -27.19 1.68
N LEU A 24 -1.15 -28.41 1.99
CA LEU A 24 -1.62 -29.62 1.31
C LEU A 24 -3.12 -29.83 1.54
N ARG A 25 -3.60 -29.69 2.78
CA ARG A 25 -5.04 -29.75 3.09
C ARG A 25 -5.84 -28.72 2.30
N TYR A 26 -5.38 -27.47 2.27
CA TYR A 26 -6.02 -26.42 1.49
C TYR A 26 -6.07 -26.78 0.00
N TYR A 27 -4.94 -27.15 -0.58
CA TYR A 27 -4.83 -27.44 -2.01
C TYR A 27 -5.70 -28.64 -2.42
N GLU A 28 -5.70 -29.70 -1.60
CA GLU A 28 -6.49 -30.89 -1.85
C GLU A 28 -7.99 -30.62 -1.74
N THR A 29 -8.39 -29.74 -0.82
CA THR A 29 -9.79 -29.32 -0.66
C THR A 29 -10.24 -28.39 -1.80
N ALA A 30 -9.39 -27.44 -2.21
CA ALA A 30 -9.72 -26.49 -3.27
C ALA A 30 -9.76 -27.14 -4.66
N TYR A 31 -8.93 -28.16 -4.88
CA TYR A 31 -8.83 -28.88 -6.15
C TYR A 31 -9.10 -30.38 -5.94
N GLU A 32 -10.32 -30.71 -5.52
CA GLU A 32 -10.72 -32.09 -5.24
C GLU A 32 -10.62 -32.99 -6.49
N LEU A 33 -10.09 -34.20 -6.33
CA LEU A 33 -9.99 -35.21 -7.39
C LEU A 33 -10.81 -36.44 -7.03
N ARG A 34 -11.70 -36.85 -7.95
CA ARG A 34 -12.61 -37.99 -7.78
C ARG A 34 -11.89 -39.34 -7.78
N ASP A 35 -10.82 -39.46 -8.55
CA ASP A 35 -10.04 -40.69 -8.65
C ASP A 35 -9.06 -40.82 -7.48
N GLU A 36 -9.19 -41.88 -6.69
CA GLU A 36 -8.34 -42.19 -5.52
C GLU A 36 -6.87 -42.36 -5.91
N GLY A 37 -6.59 -43.01 -7.05
CA GLY A 37 -5.23 -43.30 -7.50
C GLY A 37 -4.48 -42.02 -7.89
N ILE A 38 -5.14 -41.15 -8.67
CA ILE A 38 -4.57 -39.84 -9.05
C ILE A 38 -4.41 -38.94 -7.80
N ARG A 39 -5.35 -39.00 -6.85
CA ARG A 39 -5.28 -38.24 -5.60
C ARG A 39 -4.07 -38.68 -4.76
N GLY A 40 -3.86 -39.98 -4.62
CA GLY A 40 -2.71 -40.56 -3.91
C GLY A 40 -1.39 -40.21 -4.58
N GLU A 41 -1.31 -40.30 -5.91
CA GLU A 41 -0.11 -39.95 -6.65
C GLU A 41 0.23 -38.46 -6.52
N ARG A 42 -0.77 -37.57 -6.61
CA ARG A 42 -0.57 -36.14 -6.36
C ARG A 42 -0.06 -35.87 -4.95
N HIS A 43 -0.68 -36.46 -3.93
CA HIS A 43 -0.25 -36.28 -2.55
C HIS A 43 1.21 -36.68 -2.38
N ARG A 44 1.60 -37.84 -2.93
CA ARG A 44 2.98 -38.35 -2.91
C ARG A 44 3.97 -37.38 -3.57
N LEU A 45 3.61 -36.83 -4.73
CA LEU A 45 4.46 -35.88 -5.47
C LEU A 45 4.61 -34.54 -4.73
N LEU A 46 3.54 -34.00 -4.13
CA LEU A 46 3.57 -32.71 -3.44
C LEU A 46 4.18 -32.79 -2.03
N SER A 47 4.05 -33.94 -1.35
CA SER A 47 4.62 -34.19 -0.03
C SER A 47 6.13 -34.49 -0.06
N GLY A 48 6.71 -34.75 -1.23
CA GLY A 48 8.14 -34.95 -1.40
C GLY A 48 8.96 -33.73 -1.01
N ARG A 49 10.08 -33.94 -0.28
CA ARG A 49 11.03 -32.86 0.04
C ARG A 49 11.56 -32.24 -1.26
N GLY A 50 11.58 -30.91 -1.31
CA GLY A 50 12.05 -30.15 -2.47
C GLY A 50 11.03 -30.00 -3.61
N ALA A 51 9.82 -30.59 -3.51
CA ALA A 51 8.77 -30.40 -4.49
C ALA A 51 8.05 -29.06 -4.30
N VAL A 52 7.33 -28.92 -3.20
CA VAL A 52 6.64 -27.68 -2.80
C VAL A 52 7.35 -27.01 -1.63
N PHE A 53 7.95 -27.81 -0.75
CA PHE A 53 8.59 -27.34 0.47
C PHE A 53 10.09 -27.53 0.37
N SER A 54 10.82 -26.43 0.50
CA SER A 54 12.28 -26.41 0.62
C SER A 54 12.69 -26.48 2.09
N GLU A 55 13.94 -26.85 2.34
CA GLU A 55 14.50 -26.75 3.69
C GLU A 55 14.47 -25.28 4.17
N PRO A 56 14.14 -25.04 5.45
CA PRO A 56 13.99 -23.70 5.96
C PRO A 56 15.36 -23.03 6.02
N ILE A 57 15.49 -21.88 5.35
CA ILE A 57 16.69 -21.06 5.41
C ILE A 57 16.48 -20.00 6.48
N VAL A 58 17.38 -19.98 7.47
CA VAL A 58 17.43 -18.92 8.48
C VAL A 58 18.55 -17.96 8.10
N GLU A 59 18.17 -16.78 7.63
CA GLU A 59 19.09 -15.69 7.32
C GLU A 59 19.02 -14.63 8.41
N LEU A 60 20.17 -14.27 8.98
CA LEU A 60 20.27 -13.11 9.85
C LEU A 60 20.28 -11.86 8.97
N MET A 61 19.27 -11.01 9.12
CA MET A 61 19.20 -9.71 8.44
C MET A 61 19.72 -8.62 9.38
N PRO A 62 21.03 -8.27 9.35
CA PRO A 62 21.54 -7.18 10.16
C PRO A 62 20.84 -5.87 9.80
N THR A 63 20.51 -5.07 10.81
CA THR A 63 19.91 -3.75 10.60
C THR A 63 20.91 -2.82 9.95
N TYR A 64 20.42 -1.98 9.04
CA TYR A 64 21.24 -0.94 8.41
C TYR A 64 21.63 0.12 9.45
N ARG A 65 22.80 0.74 9.27
CA ARG A 65 23.29 1.76 10.19
C ARG A 65 22.35 2.98 10.19
N PRO A 66 21.79 3.37 11.36
CA PRO A 66 21.06 4.64 11.50
C PRO A 66 21.94 5.84 11.16
N SER A 67 21.34 6.95 10.77
CA SER A 67 22.00 8.25 10.68
C SER A 67 22.49 8.70 12.05
N ASP A 68 23.48 9.59 12.06
CA ASP A 68 23.88 10.25 13.30
C ASP A 68 22.82 11.33 13.67
N SER A 69 22.24 11.99 12.65
CA SER A 69 21.20 13.02 12.72
C SER A 69 19.79 12.44 12.96
N THR A 70 18.93 13.20 13.63
CA THR A 70 17.48 12.91 13.76
C THR A 70 16.69 13.52 12.62
N LEU A 71 15.46 13.03 12.35
CA LEU A 71 14.55 13.63 11.37
C LEU A 71 14.38 15.13 11.62
N THR A 72 14.15 15.53 12.88
CA THR A 72 14.02 16.95 13.25
C THR A 72 15.24 17.75 12.83
N SER A 73 16.46 17.32 13.22
CA SER A 73 17.68 18.05 12.85
C SER A 73 17.93 18.09 11.34
N ILE A 74 17.65 16.99 10.63
CA ILE A 74 17.81 16.92 9.17
C ILE A 74 16.88 17.94 8.50
N PHE A 75 15.61 18.00 8.91
CA PHE A 75 14.63 18.89 8.29
C PHE A 75 14.76 20.34 8.75
N GLU A 76 15.33 20.61 9.93
CA GLU A 76 15.78 21.93 10.34
C GLU A 76 16.89 22.45 9.41
N ASP A 77 17.91 21.62 9.12
CA ASP A 77 18.99 21.98 8.20
C ASP A 77 18.49 22.29 6.78
N LEU A 78 17.46 21.55 6.32
CA LEU A 78 16.82 21.74 5.01
C LEU A 78 15.85 22.94 5.00
N ALA A 79 15.74 23.69 6.10
CA ALA A 79 14.77 24.76 6.31
C ALA A 79 13.30 24.33 6.10
N LEU A 80 12.98 23.07 6.44
CA LEU A 80 11.67 22.43 6.33
C LEU A 80 11.22 21.75 7.65
N PRO A 81 11.28 22.41 8.81
CA PRO A 81 11.03 21.76 10.11
C PRO A 81 9.65 21.08 10.18
N GLU A 82 8.62 21.62 9.52
CA GLU A 82 7.29 21.02 9.50
C GLU A 82 7.22 19.67 8.76
N ALA A 83 8.18 19.39 7.87
CA ALA A 83 8.21 18.11 7.16
C ALA A 83 8.51 16.94 8.10
N ALA A 84 9.29 17.17 9.17
CA ALA A 84 9.63 16.13 10.15
C ALA A 84 8.38 15.55 10.82
N GLU A 85 7.41 16.39 11.18
CA GLU A 85 6.13 15.97 11.77
C GLU A 85 5.30 15.11 10.80
N LEU A 86 5.23 15.50 9.53
CA LEU A 86 4.50 14.72 8.51
C LEU A 86 5.14 13.36 8.28
N ILE A 87 6.48 13.33 8.20
CA ILE A 87 7.24 12.11 7.93
C ILE A 87 7.17 11.14 9.12
N SER A 88 7.34 11.66 10.34
CA SER A 88 7.21 10.86 11.57
C SER A 88 5.79 10.32 11.79
N GLY A 89 4.77 11.05 11.33
CA GLY A 89 3.37 10.66 11.42
C GLY A 89 2.93 9.54 10.47
N GLY A 90 3.78 9.05 9.58
CA GLY A 90 3.39 7.95 8.69
C GLY A 90 4.48 7.27 7.85
N LEU A 91 5.48 7.99 7.32
CA LEU A 91 6.50 7.38 6.46
C LEU A 91 7.60 6.68 7.28
N LEU A 92 8.10 7.35 8.31
CA LEU A 92 9.19 6.87 9.15
C LEU A 92 8.82 7.04 10.62
N PRO A 93 8.32 6.00 11.30
CA PRO A 93 7.91 6.09 12.70
C PRO A 93 9.09 6.17 13.68
N TYR A 94 10.33 6.18 13.18
CA TYR A 94 11.55 6.23 13.97
C TYR A 94 12.22 7.59 13.81
N ASP A 95 12.81 8.07 14.90
CA ASP A 95 13.46 9.38 14.96
C ASP A 95 14.70 9.49 14.05
N LYS A 96 15.41 8.39 13.81
CA LYS A 96 16.62 8.37 12.98
C LYS A 96 16.39 7.56 11.71
N PRO A 97 16.47 8.16 10.51
CA PRO A 97 16.51 7.39 9.27
C PRO A 97 17.79 6.55 9.19
N PHE A 98 17.90 5.67 8.21
CA PHE A 98 19.18 5.05 7.89
C PHE A 98 20.13 6.05 7.22
N ARG A 99 21.44 5.84 7.38
CA ARG A 99 22.46 6.74 6.79
C ARG A 99 22.28 6.95 5.28
N HIS A 100 21.89 5.91 4.54
CA HIS A 100 21.67 6.01 3.10
C HIS A 100 20.39 6.79 2.74
N GLN A 101 19.39 6.82 3.62
CA GLN A 101 18.17 7.61 3.43
C GLN A 101 18.46 9.10 3.65
N GLU A 102 19.21 9.46 4.70
CA GLU A 102 19.67 10.85 4.91
C GLU A 102 20.56 11.30 3.74
N ALA A 103 21.53 10.47 3.33
CA ALA A 103 22.39 10.79 2.20
C ALA A 103 21.59 11.02 0.91
N ALA A 104 20.63 10.14 0.60
CA ALA A 104 19.77 10.29 -0.58
C ALA A 104 18.94 11.57 -0.53
N LEU A 105 18.38 11.92 0.63
CA LEU A 105 17.64 13.16 0.83
C LEU A 105 18.53 14.39 0.60
N ARG A 106 19.72 14.45 1.21
CA ARG A 106 20.62 15.61 1.09
C ARG A 106 21.17 15.77 -0.33
N GLU A 107 21.56 14.68 -0.98
CA GLU A 107 22.04 14.73 -2.38
C GLU A 107 20.91 15.15 -3.34
N SER A 108 19.70 14.61 -3.16
CA SER A 108 18.54 15.01 -3.96
C SER A 108 18.16 16.47 -3.73
N ASP A 109 18.26 16.97 -2.49
CA ASP A 109 17.99 18.38 -2.16
C ASP A 109 18.99 19.34 -2.80
N ALA A 110 20.25 18.90 -2.93
CA ALA A 110 21.29 19.61 -3.67
C ALA A 110 21.08 19.58 -5.21
N GLY A 111 20.06 18.86 -5.70
CA GLY A 111 19.73 18.74 -7.12
C GLY A 111 20.46 17.62 -7.85
N SER A 112 21.10 16.70 -7.13
CA SER A 112 21.80 15.55 -7.71
C SER A 112 20.85 14.39 -8.04
N ASP A 113 21.15 13.66 -9.11
CA ASP A 113 20.54 12.35 -9.38
C ASP A 113 21.12 11.29 -8.42
N VAL A 114 20.24 10.53 -7.75
CA VAL A 114 20.64 9.58 -6.69
C VAL A 114 20.42 8.12 -7.09
N ILE A 115 21.44 7.29 -6.90
CA ILE A 115 21.34 5.83 -7.01
C ILE A 115 21.54 5.19 -5.63
N VAL A 116 20.56 4.43 -5.15
CA VAL A 116 20.62 3.74 -3.85
C VAL A 116 20.90 2.24 -4.05
N GLY A 117 22.16 1.85 -3.86
CA GLY A 117 22.64 0.47 -4.05
C GLY A 117 22.62 -0.39 -2.78
N THR A 118 21.45 -0.62 -2.18
CA THR A 118 21.28 -1.41 -0.95
C THR A 118 20.42 -2.67 -1.15
N GLY A 119 20.57 -3.66 -0.24
CA GLY A 119 19.82 -4.91 -0.27
C GLY A 119 18.32 -4.75 0.00
N THR A 120 17.56 -5.83 -0.19
CA THR A 120 16.12 -5.88 0.10
C THR A 120 15.85 -5.58 1.59
N GLY A 121 14.74 -4.92 1.90
CA GLY A 121 14.40 -4.57 3.29
C GLY A 121 15.24 -3.43 3.90
N SER A 122 16.13 -2.78 3.14
CA SER A 122 16.96 -1.69 3.69
C SER A 122 16.24 -0.38 3.94
N GLY A 123 14.97 -0.26 3.55
CA GLY A 123 14.27 1.02 3.52
C GLY A 123 14.60 1.90 2.30
N LYS A 124 14.75 1.29 1.12
CA LYS A 124 14.89 2.01 -0.17
C LYS A 124 13.69 2.90 -0.47
N THR A 125 12.50 2.46 -0.06
CA THR A 125 11.25 3.21 -0.24
C THR A 125 11.36 4.60 0.37
N GLU A 126 11.79 4.67 1.62
CA GLU A 126 11.95 5.91 2.36
C GLU A 126 13.08 6.76 1.75
N ALA A 127 14.14 6.13 1.22
CA ALA A 127 15.24 6.85 0.57
C ALA A 127 14.80 7.67 -0.65
N PHE A 128 13.82 7.20 -1.45
CA PHE A 128 13.28 7.99 -2.56
C PHE A 128 12.01 8.77 -2.20
N LEU A 129 11.24 8.36 -1.17
CA LEU A 129 10.04 9.10 -0.77
C LEU A 129 10.35 10.33 0.08
N LEU A 130 11.40 10.29 0.91
CA LEU A 130 11.83 11.45 1.70
C LEU A 130 12.03 12.72 0.84
N PRO A 131 12.84 12.70 -0.23
CA PRO A 131 13.02 13.89 -1.06
C PRO A 131 11.72 14.32 -1.77
N VAL A 132 10.91 13.37 -2.24
CA VAL A 132 9.59 13.68 -2.86
C VAL A 132 8.68 14.41 -1.88
N ILE A 133 8.59 13.94 -0.62
CA ILE A 133 7.77 14.59 0.40
C ILE A 133 8.36 15.95 0.78
N ALA A 134 9.69 16.06 0.91
CA ALA A 134 10.36 17.33 1.19
C ALA A 134 10.01 18.39 0.14
N ASP A 135 10.08 18.04 -1.15
CA ASP A 135 9.73 18.94 -2.24
C ASP A 135 8.24 19.30 -2.26
N LEU A 136 7.35 18.34 -1.99
CA LEU A 136 5.92 18.62 -1.85
C LEU A 136 5.65 19.60 -0.71
N VAL A 137 6.29 19.41 0.45
CA VAL A 137 6.17 20.30 1.61
C VAL A 137 6.72 21.68 1.29
N ARG A 138 7.86 21.76 0.62
CA ARG A 138 8.51 23.00 0.18
C ARG A 138 7.65 23.79 -0.80
N GLU A 139 7.24 23.16 -1.90
CA GLU A 139 6.41 23.79 -2.94
C GLU A 139 5.09 24.29 -2.34
N SER A 140 4.49 23.51 -1.45
CA SER A 140 3.18 23.83 -0.89
C SER A 140 3.15 25.00 0.08
N ARG A 141 4.32 25.51 0.51
CA ARG A 141 4.40 26.77 1.28
C ARG A 141 3.91 27.98 0.48
N SER A 142 4.05 27.97 -0.84
CA SER A 142 3.66 29.09 -1.69
C SER A 142 2.24 28.98 -2.22
N TRP A 143 1.49 27.93 -1.84
CA TRP A 143 0.12 27.74 -2.31
C TRP A 143 -0.82 28.70 -1.59
N ALA A 144 -1.66 29.39 -2.34
CA ALA A 144 -2.72 30.20 -1.76
C ALA A 144 -3.80 29.28 -1.15
N PRO A 145 -4.59 29.75 -0.17
CA PRO A 145 -5.66 28.98 0.42
C PRO A 145 -6.59 28.41 -0.66
N SER A 146 -7.06 27.18 -0.44
CA SER A 146 -8.03 26.53 -1.32
C SER A 146 -9.31 26.25 -0.57
N ASN A 147 -10.45 26.56 -1.20
CA ASN A 147 -11.74 26.06 -0.77
C ASN A 147 -11.83 24.58 -1.11
N ASN A 148 -11.20 23.73 -0.31
CA ASN A 148 -11.36 22.29 -0.44
C ASN A 148 -12.74 21.89 0.06
N THR A 149 -13.69 22.00 -0.85
CA THR A 149 -15.04 21.52 -0.63
C THR A 149 -15.00 20.00 -0.66
N THR A 150 -15.36 19.40 0.48
CA THR A 150 -15.69 17.99 0.72
C THR A 150 -15.89 17.11 -0.52
N SER A 151 -15.24 15.93 -0.50
CA SER A 151 -15.42 14.79 -1.41
C SER A 151 -16.68 14.86 -2.29
N ASN A 152 -16.51 15.20 -3.57
CA ASN A 152 -17.61 15.12 -4.51
C ASN A 152 -17.97 13.64 -4.74
N ARG A 153 -19.16 13.23 -4.30
CA ARG A 153 -19.67 11.86 -4.50
C ARG A 153 -20.68 11.84 -5.63
N TRP A 154 -20.27 12.33 -6.81
CA TRP A 154 -21.13 12.45 -8.00
C TRP A 154 -21.81 11.13 -8.37
N TRP A 155 -21.18 10.00 -8.02
CA TRP A 155 -21.71 8.66 -8.24
C TRP A 155 -22.92 8.29 -7.38
N LYS A 156 -23.21 9.03 -6.29
CA LYS A 156 -24.39 8.76 -5.44
C LYS A 156 -25.71 9.17 -6.10
N GLY A 157 -25.68 10.13 -7.03
CA GLY A 157 -26.86 10.59 -7.77
C GLY A 157 -26.81 10.22 -9.27
N SER A 158 -27.55 11.00 -10.05
CA SER A 158 -27.54 11.02 -11.52
C SER A 158 -26.62 12.11 -12.10
N ASN A 159 -25.80 12.74 -11.26
CA ASN A 159 -24.90 13.80 -11.67
C ASN A 159 -23.92 13.33 -12.76
N PRO A 160 -23.50 14.23 -13.66
CA PRO A 160 -22.40 13.97 -14.58
C PRO A 160 -21.11 13.66 -13.80
N TYR A 161 -20.14 13.05 -14.50
CA TYR A 161 -18.81 12.84 -13.94
C TYR A 161 -18.21 14.18 -13.50
N LEU A 162 -17.74 14.23 -12.25
CA LEU A 162 -16.98 15.35 -11.72
C LEU A 162 -15.59 14.85 -11.30
N PRO A 163 -14.50 15.49 -11.76
CA PRO A 163 -13.16 15.18 -11.28
C PRO A 163 -13.07 15.34 -9.76
N GLN A 164 -12.32 14.45 -9.08
CA GLN A 164 -12.18 14.51 -7.61
C GLN A 164 -11.66 15.86 -7.10
N ARG A 165 -10.85 16.54 -7.91
CA ARG A 165 -10.18 17.81 -7.59
C ARG A 165 -10.82 19.02 -8.28
N ASP A 166 -12.04 18.85 -8.78
CA ASP A 166 -12.80 19.94 -9.39
C ASP A 166 -13.04 21.07 -8.39
N GLY A 167 -12.84 22.32 -8.81
CA GLY A 167 -12.97 23.50 -7.95
C GLY A 167 -11.79 23.80 -7.02
N GLU A 168 -10.73 22.98 -7.00
CA GLU A 168 -9.51 23.33 -6.26
C GLU A 168 -8.85 24.59 -6.85
N THR A 169 -8.49 25.53 -5.97
CA THR A 169 -7.84 26.79 -6.34
C THR A 169 -6.52 26.97 -5.58
N GLY A 170 -5.82 28.08 -5.82
CA GLY A 170 -4.63 28.46 -5.05
C GLY A 170 -3.31 27.81 -5.47
N ARG A 171 -3.33 26.93 -6.49
CA ARG A 171 -2.12 26.40 -7.15
C ARG A 171 -2.42 25.86 -8.55
N ALA A 172 -1.38 25.73 -9.36
CA ALA A 172 -1.48 25.00 -10.63
C ALA A 172 -1.58 23.48 -10.39
N PRO A 173 -2.60 22.79 -10.96
CA PRO A 173 -2.67 21.34 -10.88
C PRO A 173 -1.58 20.69 -11.73
N GLY A 174 -1.03 19.56 -11.26
CA GLY A 174 -0.09 18.76 -12.05
C GLY A 174 0.48 17.59 -11.25
N ILE A 175 1.22 16.73 -11.96
CA ILE A 175 2.02 15.64 -11.38
C ILE A 175 3.34 16.24 -10.89
N ARG A 176 3.77 15.89 -9.66
CA ARG A 176 5.04 16.34 -9.07
C ARG A 176 6.10 15.25 -9.00
N ALA A 177 5.65 14.01 -8.85
CA ALA A 177 6.52 12.84 -8.85
C ALA A 177 5.86 11.71 -9.66
N LEU A 178 6.67 10.98 -10.41
CA LEU A 178 6.27 9.76 -11.10
C LEU A 178 7.14 8.61 -10.59
N LEU A 179 6.50 7.62 -9.96
CA LEU A 179 7.17 6.44 -9.44
C LEU A 179 6.93 5.26 -10.38
N LEU A 180 8.00 4.72 -10.93
CA LEU A 180 7.95 3.59 -11.86
C LEU A 180 8.38 2.31 -11.15
N TYR A 181 7.51 1.31 -11.19
CA TYR A 181 7.78 -0.01 -10.61
C TYR A 181 7.74 -1.08 -11.71
N PRO A 182 8.60 -2.10 -11.63
CA PRO A 182 8.64 -3.16 -12.62
C PRO A 182 7.45 -4.12 -12.53
N MET A 183 6.73 -4.15 -11.40
CA MET A 183 5.67 -5.13 -11.13
C MET A 183 4.46 -4.51 -10.41
N ASN A 184 3.26 -4.93 -10.81
CA ASN A 184 2.00 -4.46 -10.20
C ASN A 184 1.92 -4.73 -8.69
N ALA A 185 2.46 -5.86 -8.21
CA ALA A 185 2.44 -6.19 -6.78
C ALA A 185 3.20 -5.15 -5.94
N LEU A 186 4.34 -4.68 -6.45
CA LEU A 186 5.10 -3.60 -5.82
C LEU A 186 4.29 -2.30 -5.84
N VAL A 187 3.61 -1.97 -6.94
CA VAL A 187 2.75 -0.77 -6.99
C VAL A 187 1.68 -0.79 -5.89
N GLU A 188 1.01 -1.94 -5.66
CA GLU A 188 -0.03 -2.03 -4.64
C GLU A 188 0.52 -1.86 -3.21
N ASP A 189 1.63 -2.52 -2.89
CA ASP A 189 2.28 -2.42 -1.58
C ASP A 189 2.69 -0.97 -1.26
N GLN A 190 3.26 -0.29 -2.26
CA GLN A 190 3.72 1.09 -2.10
C GLN A 190 2.56 2.09 -2.00
N LEU A 191 1.40 1.78 -2.58
CA LEU A 191 0.20 2.60 -2.45
C LEU A 191 -0.39 2.56 -1.03
N VAL A 192 -0.25 1.44 -0.32
CA VAL A 192 -0.61 1.35 1.10
C VAL A 192 0.29 2.26 1.93
N ARG A 193 1.61 2.19 1.71
CA ARG A 193 2.59 3.05 2.40
C ARG A 193 2.36 4.54 2.14
N LEU A 194 2.10 4.94 0.89
CA LEU A 194 1.76 6.33 0.56
C LEU A 194 0.48 6.80 1.27
N ARG A 195 -0.49 5.89 1.45
CA ARG A 195 -1.71 6.21 2.20
C ARG A 195 -1.44 6.42 3.68
N GLU A 196 -0.56 5.64 4.28
CA GLU A 196 -0.13 5.83 5.67
C GLU A 196 0.65 7.14 5.83
N ALA A 197 1.54 7.45 4.89
CA ALA A 197 2.36 8.66 4.92
C ALA A 197 1.56 9.96 4.66
N LEU A 198 0.62 9.95 3.71
CA LEU A 198 0.00 11.19 3.19
C LEU A 198 -1.50 11.31 3.44
N ASP A 199 -2.18 10.24 3.86
CA ASP A 199 -3.63 10.22 4.07
C ASP A 199 -4.05 9.48 5.35
N SER A 200 -3.13 9.28 6.31
CA SER A 200 -3.47 8.83 7.66
C SER A 200 -4.21 9.93 8.44
N PRO A 201 -4.86 9.61 9.58
CA PRO A 201 -5.43 10.64 10.44
C PRO A 201 -4.40 11.70 10.87
N ALA A 202 -3.17 11.29 11.21
CA ALA A 202 -2.08 12.19 11.55
C ALA A 202 -1.71 13.10 10.37
N ALA A 203 -1.48 12.53 9.19
CA ALA A 203 -1.17 13.29 7.98
C ALA A 203 -2.29 14.28 7.60
N ARG A 204 -3.56 13.88 7.75
CA ARG A 204 -4.72 14.76 7.51
C ARG A 204 -4.78 15.93 8.47
N THR A 205 -4.55 15.69 9.76
CA THR A 205 -4.48 16.75 10.79
C THR A 205 -3.33 17.70 10.49
N TRP A 206 -2.16 17.16 10.16
CA TRP A 206 -1.00 17.97 9.76
C TRP A 206 -1.30 18.83 8.53
N LEU A 207 -1.89 18.27 7.47
CA LEU A 207 -2.28 19.01 6.26
C LEU A 207 -3.32 20.10 6.56
N ALA A 208 -4.30 19.81 7.42
CA ALA A 208 -5.30 20.80 7.81
C ALA A 208 -4.68 21.99 8.56
N ALA A 209 -3.70 21.74 9.43
CA ALA A 209 -2.99 22.78 10.17
C ALA A 209 -2.00 23.56 9.29
N ASN A 210 -1.32 22.89 8.36
CA ASN A 210 -0.17 23.44 7.66
C ASN A 210 -0.46 23.90 6.23
N ARG A 211 -1.53 23.41 5.57
CA ARG A 211 -1.73 23.57 4.12
C ARG A 211 -3.13 24.03 3.72
N GLN A 212 -3.87 24.70 4.61
CA GLN A 212 -5.04 25.56 4.31
C GLN A 212 -5.98 25.00 3.23
N GLY A 213 -6.45 23.78 3.43
CA GLY A 213 -7.38 23.09 2.52
C GLY A 213 -6.70 22.19 1.48
N HIS A 214 -5.40 22.29 1.25
CA HIS A 214 -4.72 21.41 0.29
C HIS A 214 -4.44 20.01 0.84
N ARG A 215 -4.34 19.05 -0.08
CA ARG A 215 -3.89 17.68 0.16
C ARG A 215 -2.83 17.28 -0.84
N PHE A 216 -2.01 16.30 -0.45
CA PHE A 216 -1.14 15.57 -1.36
C PHE A 216 -1.89 14.36 -1.91
N TYR A 217 -2.10 14.35 -3.22
CA TYR A 217 -2.81 13.28 -3.91
C TYR A 217 -1.82 12.33 -4.57
N PHE A 218 -2.14 11.05 -4.51
CA PHE A 218 -1.40 9.99 -5.20
C PHE A 218 -2.41 9.04 -5.85
N GLY A 219 -1.95 8.35 -6.89
CA GLY A 219 -2.75 7.37 -7.62
C GLY A 219 -1.84 6.36 -8.27
N ARG A 220 -2.42 5.21 -8.63
CA ARG A 220 -1.72 4.20 -9.43
C ARG A 220 -2.29 4.16 -10.84
N TYR A 221 -1.42 3.86 -11.79
CA TYR A 221 -1.81 3.55 -13.15
C TYR A 221 -1.19 2.23 -13.57
N THR A 222 -2.00 1.18 -13.68
CA THR A 222 -1.56 -0.15 -14.10
C THR A 222 -2.57 -0.75 -15.08
N GLY A 223 -2.30 -1.95 -15.62
CA GLY A 223 -3.28 -2.68 -16.43
C GLY A 223 -4.58 -3.04 -15.69
N ARG A 224 -4.64 -2.85 -14.37
CA ARG A 224 -5.85 -3.04 -13.55
C ARG A 224 -6.62 -1.74 -13.31
N THR A 225 -6.17 -0.61 -13.87
CA THR A 225 -6.92 0.65 -13.81
C THR A 225 -8.28 0.43 -14.50
N PRO A 226 -9.42 0.62 -13.79
CA PRO A 226 -10.71 0.07 -14.23
C PRO A 226 -11.21 0.62 -15.58
N LEU A 227 -10.83 1.84 -15.92
CA LEU A 227 -11.26 2.52 -17.14
C LEU A 227 -10.07 3.28 -17.75
N PRO A 228 -9.56 2.88 -18.91
CA PRO A 228 -8.56 3.65 -19.65
C PRO A 228 -9.21 4.83 -20.39
N GLY A 229 -8.42 5.89 -20.62
CA GLY A 229 -8.82 7.05 -21.42
C GLY A 229 -8.75 8.39 -20.66
N THR A 230 -9.00 9.48 -21.37
CA THR A 230 -9.08 10.84 -20.81
C THR A 230 -10.52 11.25 -20.55
N ARG A 231 -10.71 12.28 -19.70
CA ARG A 231 -12.02 12.89 -19.44
C ARG A 231 -12.75 13.34 -20.72
N GLU A 232 -12.00 13.76 -21.73
CA GLU A 232 -12.51 14.26 -23.01
C GLU A 232 -13.01 13.14 -23.92
N SER A 233 -12.47 11.93 -23.74
CA SER A 233 -12.82 10.72 -24.51
C SER A 233 -13.83 9.81 -23.82
N ALA A 234 -14.38 10.22 -22.67
CA ALA A 234 -15.22 9.37 -21.84
C ALA A 234 -16.64 9.27 -22.41
N THR A 235 -17.02 8.08 -22.89
CA THR A 235 -18.40 7.81 -23.33
C THR A 235 -19.36 7.67 -22.14
N PRO A 236 -20.68 7.93 -22.32
CA PRO A 236 -21.66 7.76 -21.25
C PRO A 236 -21.60 6.38 -20.57
N GLN A 237 -21.42 5.32 -21.35
CA GLN A 237 -21.32 3.94 -20.84
C GLN A 237 -20.10 3.74 -19.92
N ARG A 238 -18.98 4.42 -20.20
CA ARG A 238 -17.79 4.38 -19.32
C ARG A 238 -18.05 5.12 -18.02
N VAL A 239 -18.75 6.25 -18.06
CA VAL A 239 -19.13 7.00 -16.85
C VAL A 239 -20.09 6.17 -15.98
N ASP A 240 -21.05 5.48 -16.59
CA ASP A 240 -21.97 4.59 -15.88
C ASP A 240 -21.24 3.42 -15.21
N ARG A 241 -20.31 2.79 -15.93
CA ARG A 241 -19.44 1.75 -15.36
C ARG A 241 -18.59 2.27 -14.21
N LEU A 242 -18.03 3.48 -14.31
CA LEU A 242 -17.29 4.10 -13.20
C LEU A 242 -18.19 4.33 -11.99
N ARG A 243 -19.41 4.81 -12.21
CA ARG A 243 -20.40 5.05 -11.16
C ARG A 243 -20.70 3.77 -10.37
N GLU A 244 -20.88 2.65 -11.07
CA GLU A 244 -21.09 1.34 -10.43
C GLU A 244 -19.90 0.88 -9.61
N LEU A 245 -18.68 1.04 -10.14
CA LEU A 245 -17.45 0.71 -9.43
C LEU A 245 -17.29 1.53 -8.14
N MET A 246 -17.57 2.83 -8.18
CA MET A 246 -17.51 3.70 -7.00
C MET A 246 -18.59 3.32 -5.97
N ARG A 247 -19.83 3.04 -6.41
CA ARG A 247 -20.90 2.55 -5.52
C ARG A 247 -20.54 1.20 -4.88
N SER A 248 -19.89 0.31 -5.61
CA SER A 248 -19.41 -0.97 -5.09
C SER A 248 -18.29 -0.79 -4.06
N ALA A 249 -17.37 0.15 -4.30
CA ALA A 249 -16.33 0.51 -3.33
C ALA A 249 -16.93 1.08 -2.04
N ASP A 250 -17.89 2.01 -2.14
CA ASP A 250 -18.62 2.56 -1.00
C ASP A 250 -19.31 1.47 -0.16
N ARG A 251 -20.05 0.57 -0.80
CA ARG A 251 -20.72 -0.54 -0.09
C ARG A 251 -19.73 -1.43 0.66
N ARG A 252 -18.57 -1.74 0.06
CA ARG A 252 -17.52 -2.53 0.73
C ARG A 252 -16.93 -1.79 1.93
N HIS A 253 -16.72 -0.49 1.81
CA HIS A 253 -16.22 0.35 2.89
C HIS A 253 -17.22 0.42 4.05
N ASP A 254 -18.48 0.71 3.76
CA ASP A 254 -19.54 0.80 4.77
C ASP A 254 -19.76 -0.54 5.49
N ALA A 255 -19.73 -1.66 4.74
CA ALA A 255 -19.81 -3.00 5.32
C ALA A 255 -18.61 -3.32 6.23
N LEU A 256 -17.40 -2.90 5.86
CA LEU A 256 -16.21 -3.07 6.70
C LEU A 256 -16.33 -2.25 8.00
N LEU A 257 -16.76 -0.98 7.91
CA LEU A 257 -16.98 -0.14 9.08
C LEU A 257 -18.04 -0.71 10.02
N GLY A 258 -19.13 -1.27 9.46
CA GLY A 258 -20.14 -1.99 10.25
C GLY A 258 -19.54 -3.15 11.02
N ARG A 259 -18.73 -4.00 10.37
CA ARG A 259 -18.05 -5.13 11.03
C ARG A 259 -17.08 -4.69 12.13
N ILE A 260 -16.34 -3.60 11.90
CA ILE A 260 -15.42 -3.03 12.91
C ILE A 260 -16.20 -2.56 14.13
N ARG A 261 -17.28 -1.80 13.91
CA ARG A 261 -18.15 -1.29 14.99
C ARG A 261 -18.79 -2.41 15.80
N ASP A 262 -19.19 -3.49 15.13
CA ASP A 262 -19.85 -4.64 15.75
C ASP A 262 -18.86 -5.62 16.42
N GLY A 263 -17.56 -5.28 16.47
CA GLY A 263 -16.52 -6.11 17.11
C GLY A 263 -16.21 -7.42 16.37
N ARG A 264 -16.71 -7.60 15.14
CA ARG A 264 -16.58 -8.85 14.35
C ARG A 264 -15.32 -8.87 13.48
N LEU A 265 -14.18 -8.58 14.08
CA LEU A 265 -12.87 -8.84 13.49
C LEU A 265 -12.38 -10.23 13.93
N GLU A 266 -13.08 -11.29 13.52
CA GLU A 266 -12.49 -12.62 13.62
C GLU A 266 -11.42 -12.76 12.52
N GLY A 267 -10.22 -13.14 12.94
CA GLY A 267 -9.10 -13.43 12.06
C GLY A 267 -9.43 -14.57 11.09
N THR A 268 -9.14 -14.35 9.81
CA THR A 268 -8.80 -15.37 8.81
C THR A 268 -9.39 -16.77 9.03
N GLN A 269 -10.64 -16.98 8.64
CA GLN A 269 -11.05 -18.20 7.92
C GLN A 269 -12.07 -17.84 6.83
N GLY A 270 -11.69 -18.08 5.57
CA GLY A 270 -12.64 -18.19 4.45
C GLY A 270 -13.22 -16.89 3.87
N THR A 271 -12.40 -15.97 3.36
CA THR A 271 -12.90 -15.08 2.29
C THR A 271 -12.94 -15.87 0.99
N SER A 272 -14.09 -16.45 0.67
CA SER A 272 -14.41 -16.85 -0.70
C SER A 272 -14.40 -15.58 -1.56
N CYS A 273 -13.42 -15.51 -2.45
CA CYS A 273 -13.48 -14.57 -3.57
C CYS A 273 -14.63 -15.04 -4.47
N PRO A 274 -15.66 -14.25 -4.77
CA PRO A 274 -16.66 -14.66 -5.74
C PRO A 274 -15.96 -14.84 -7.11
N PRO A 275 -16.29 -15.90 -7.87
CA PRO A 275 -15.64 -16.14 -9.15
C PRO A 275 -15.90 -14.96 -10.09
N LEU A 276 -14.81 -14.47 -10.70
CA LEU A 276 -14.87 -13.62 -11.88
C LEU A 276 -15.64 -14.39 -12.96
N THR A 277 -16.88 -14.00 -13.18
CA THR A 277 -17.68 -14.50 -14.30
C THR A 277 -17.04 -13.95 -15.56
N ALA A 278 -16.24 -14.78 -16.23
CA ALA A 278 -15.83 -14.54 -17.61
C ALA A 278 -17.09 -14.68 -18.48
N GLN A 279 -17.69 -13.55 -18.86
CA GLN A 279 -18.63 -13.53 -19.98
C GLN A 279 -17.81 -13.78 -21.26
N ARG A 280 -18.18 -14.85 -21.97
CA ARG A 280 -17.85 -15.03 -23.39
C ARG A 280 -18.63 -14.03 -24.23
#